data_AF-A0A7V5UTA7-F1
#
_entry.id   AF-A0A7V5UTA7-F1
#
_cell.length_a   1.000
_cell.length_b   1.000
_cell.length_c   1.000
_cell.angle_alpha   90.00
_cell.angle_beta   90.00
_cell.angle_gamma   90.00
#
_symmetry.space_group_name_H-M   'P 1'
#
loop_
_entity.id
_entity.type
_entity.pdbx_description
1 polymer ?
#
loop_
_entity_poly.entity_id
_entity_poly.type
_entity_poly.pdbx_seq_one_letter_code
_entity_poly.pdbx_strand_id
1 'polypeptide(L)'
;MKKDKGFTLIETIVTISVFTMAIIAATALLLLIYRTHSYTWEEISAISEARRGIDTMIKEIREAREGANGFYAIEKADDKEFIFYSDIDNDGKPERVRYFMSLVNSGTLTKECETSVSGGSCGVNFSNFLQGTLTSATLRVSSDGDLGQNNKEYVDIYADGTKLSDICKTGCSDCLGTWQGTKTFDVKNFLQDNNLSLLADASPDVGPGCPTVMKTKFELSYTEDLTGIAHEFKKGVIKPVGDPPAYPLDQEVITTITPYVRNVPPIFEYFDSNGNKITDYPARLSDTKMMKVFLVININPNRLPSDYELESFVQLRNLK
;
A
#
# COMPACT_ATOMS: atom_id res chain seq x y z
N MET A 1 -67.61 -10.76 -29.34
CA MET A 1 -66.90 -10.25 -28.15
C MET A 1 -66.20 -11.42 -27.46
N LYS A 2 -64.86 -11.44 -27.47
CA LYS A 2 -64.08 -12.40 -26.67
C LYS A 2 -64.22 -11.98 -25.21
N LYS A 3 -64.61 -12.92 -24.33
CA LYS A 3 -64.77 -12.66 -22.90
C LYS A 3 -63.38 -12.76 -22.27
N ASP A 4 -62.79 -11.63 -21.90
CA ASP A 4 -61.52 -11.64 -21.18
C ASP A 4 -61.75 -12.28 -19.81
N LYS A 5 -61.07 -13.41 -19.57
CA LYS A 5 -61.18 -14.16 -18.32
C LYS A 5 -60.36 -13.42 -17.25
N GLY A 6 -61.04 -12.92 -16.21
CA GLY A 6 -60.39 -12.32 -15.05
C GLY A 6 -59.70 -13.36 -14.16
N PHE A 7 -58.69 -12.93 -13.42
CA PHE A 7 -57.95 -13.79 -12.48
C PHE A 7 -58.83 -14.21 -11.30
N THR A 8 -58.68 -15.47 -10.89
CA THR A 8 -59.34 -15.98 -9.68
C THR A 8 -58.52 -15.64 -8.43
N LEU A 9 -59.19 -15.45 -7.29
CA LEU A 9 -58.51 -15.14 -6.02
C LEU A 9 -57.43 -16.20 -5.68
N ILE A 10 -57.74 -17.48 -5.93
CA ILE A 10 -56.80 -18.58 -5.65
C ILE A 10 -55.56 -18.53 -6.55
N GLU A 11 -55.71 -18.16 -7.82
CA GLU A 11 -54.59 -18.00 -8.75
C GLU A 11 -53.66 -16.89 -8.28
N THR A 12 -54.20 -15.73 -7.87
CA THR A 12 -53.39 -14.62 -7.36
C THR A 12 -52.60 -14.96 -6.11
N ILE A 13 -53.18 -15.73 -5.17
CA ILE A 13 -52.51 -16.14 -3.93
C ILE A 13 -51.36 -17.12 -4.24
N VAL A 14 -51.58 -18.06 -5.15
CA VAL A 14 -50.54 -19.02 -5.56
C VAL A 14 -49.41 -18.31 -6.29
N THR A 15 -49.70 -17.39 -7.21
CA THR A 15 -48.68 -16.63 -7.93
C THR A 15 -47.83 -15.78 -6.99
N ILE A 16 -48.44 -15.09 -6.02
CA ILE A 16 -47.71 -14.29 -5.02
C ILE A 16 -46.81 -15.20 -4.16
N SER A 17 -47.30 -16.38 -3.76
CA SER A 17 -46.53 -17.32 -2.93
C SER A 17 -45.30 -17.87 -3.66
N VAL A 18 -45.45 -18.25 -4.93
CA VAL A 18 -44.33 -18.72 -5.75
C VAL A 18 -43.34 -17.60 -6.04
N PHE A 19 -43.85 -16.39 -6.35
CA PHE A 19 -43.01 -15.24 -6.67
C PHE A 19 -42.19 -14.76 -5.46
N THR A 20 -42.81 -14.70 -4.27
CA THR A 20 -42.11 -14.36 -3.02
C THR A 20 -41.05 -15.40 -2.66
N MET A 21 -41.33 -16.69 -2.82
CA MET A 21 -40.35 -17.76 -2.61
C MET A 21 -39.17 -17.63 -3.58
N ALA A 22 -39.43 -17.31 -4.85
CA ALA A 22 -38.39 -17.08 -5.85
C ALA A 22 -37.52 -15.87 -5.50
N ILE A 23 -38.11 -14.75 -5.06
CA ILE A 23 -37.37 -13.56 -4.63
C ILE A 23 -36.50 -13.86 -3.41
N ILE A 24 -37.01 -14.60 -2.43
CA ILE A 24 -36.25 -14.98 -1.23
C ILE A 24 -35.05 -15.85 -1.62
N ALA A 25 -35.26 -16.86 -2.48
CA ALA A 25 -34.18 -17.71 -2.97
C ALA A 25 -33.12 -16.92 -3.76
N ALA A 26 -33.55 -16.01 -4.63
CA ALA A 26 -32.65 -15.14 -5.39
C ALA A 26 -31.85 -14.19 -4.47
N THR A 27 -32.51 -13.59 -3.48
CA THR A 27 -31.86 -12.69 -2.51
C THR A 27 -30.87 -13.44 -1.63
N ALA A 28 -31.22 -14.64 -1.17
CA ALA A 28 -30.33 -15.50 -0.39
C ALA A 28 -29.08 -15.89 -1.22
N LEU A 29 -29.26 -16.26 -2.49
CA LEU A 29 -28.16 -16.55 -3.39
C LEU A 29 -27.26 -15.33 -3.60
N LEU A 30 -27.83 -14.14 -3.82
CA LEU A 30 -27.08 -12.90 -3.95
C LEU A 30 -26.28 -12.58 -2.68
N LEU A 31 -26.86 -12.75 -1.50
CA LEU A 31 -26.15 -12.53 -0.22
C LEU A 31 -25.03 -13.54 -0.02
N LEU A 32 -25.22 -14.80 -0.41
CA LEU A 32 -24.17 -15.82 -0.35
C LEU A 32 -23.01 -15.48 -1.28
N ILE A 33 -23.31 -15.17 -2.54
CA ILE A 33 -22.35 -14.70 -3.56
C ILE A 33 -21.59 -13.47 -3.04
N TYR A 34 -22.30 -12.45 -2.56
CA TYR A 34 -21.66 -11.23 -2.07
C TYR A 34 -20.74 -11.48 -0.86
N ARG A 35 -21.12 -12.41 0.03
CA ARG A 35 -20.27 -12.81 1.17
C ARG A 35 -19.07 -13.66 0.77
N THR A 36 -19.13 -14.40 -0.33
CA THR A 36 -18.01 -15.27 -0.75
C THR A 36 -17.03 -14.59 -1.69
N HIS A 37 -17.45 -13.63 -2.51
CA HIS A 37 -16.60 -13.10 -3.59
C HIS A 37 -15.47 -12.17 -3.13
N SER A 38 -15.66 -11.29 -2.14
CA SER A 38 -14.61 -10.29 -1.83
C SER A 38 -13.26 -10.92 -1.47
N TYR A 39 -13.28 -12.05 -0.74
CA TYR A 39 -12.08 -12.70 -0.22
C TYR A 39 -11.29 -13.50 -1.26
N THR A 40 -11.99 -14.20 -2.16
CA THR A 40 -11.30 -15.02 -3.18
C THR A 40 -10.55 -14.15 -4.18
N TRP A 41 -11.02 -12.93 -4.42
CA TRP A 41 -10.35 -11.97 -5.31
C TRP A 41 -9.03 -11.45 -4.74
N GLU A 42 -9.00 -11.08 -3.46
CA GLU A 42 -7.79 -10.59 -2.79
C GLU A 42 -6.69 -11.67 -2.79
N GLU A 43 -7.07 -12.92 -2.53
CA GLU A 43 -6.15 -14.07 -2.51
C GLU A 43 -5.51 -14.35 -3.86
N ILE A 44 -6.32 -14.36 -4.92
CA ILE A 44 -5.84 -14.55 -6.28
C ILE A 44 -4.91 -13.40 -6.69
N SER A 45 -5.22 -12.15 -6.31
CA SER A 45 -4.37 -10.99 -6.61
C SER A 45 -3.00 -11.15 -5.98
N ALA A 46 -2.93 -11.40 -4.66
CA ALA A 46 -1.67 -11.54 -3.92
C ALA A 46 -0.80 -12.68 -4.49
N ILE A 47 -1.39 -13.84 -4.80
CA ILE A 47 -0.66 -14.97 -5.40
C ILE A 47 -0.12 -14.59 -6.79
N SER A 48 -0.92 -13.90 -7.61
CA SER A 48 -0.51 -13.52 -8.97
C SER A 48 0.59 -12.45 -8.98
N GLU A 49 0.52 -11.50 -8.05
CA GLU A 49 1.52 -10.45 -7.82
C GLU A 49 2.83 -11.07 -7.35
N ALA A 50 2.77 -12.00 -6.39
CA ALA A 50 3.95 -12.72 -5.92
C ALA A 50 4.64 -13.52 -7.02
N ARG A 51 3.88 -14.29 -7.82
CA ARG A 51 4.44 -15.05 -8.97
C ARG A 51 5.17 -14.11 -9.92
N ARG A 52 4.52 -13.02 -10.35
CA ARG A 52 5.11 -12.02 -11.24
C ARG A 52 6.35 -11.37 -10.63
N GLY A 53 6.29 -11.08 -9.35
CA GLY A 53 7.38 -10.53 -8.55
C GLY A 53 8.60 -11.43 -8.49
N ILE A 54 8.40 -12.71 -8.19
CA ILE A 54 9.45 -13.72 -8.20
C ILE A 54 10.02 -13.87 -9.62
N ASP A 55 9.19 -13.98 -10.66
CA ASP A 55 9.68 -14.10 -12.04
C ASP A 55 10.57 -12.91 -12.45
N THR A 56 10.19 -11.71 -12.01
CA THR A 56 10.98 -10.49 -12.21
C THR A 56 12.29 -10.54 -11.44
N MET A 57 12.24 -10.89 -10.15
CA MET A 57 13.43 -11.07 -9.31
C MET A 57 14.41 -12.08 -9.91
N ILE A 58 13.93 -13.23 -10.38
CA ILE A 58 14.78 -14.27 -10.97
C ILE A 58 15.49 -13.75 -12.22
N LYS A 59 14.82 -12.95 -13.06
CA LYS A 59 15.44 -12.32 -14.24
C LYS A 59 16.53 -11.34 -13.82
N GLU A 60 16.23 -10.45 -12.89
CA GLU A 60 17.18 -9.43 -12.42
C GLU A 60 18.42 -10.07 -11.77
N ILE A 61 18.24 -11.13 -10.98
CA ILE A 61 19.34 -11.87 -10.34
C ILE A 61 20.19 -12.61 -11.38
N ARG A 62 19.60 -13.13 -12.47
CA ARG A 62 20.37 -13.74 -13.57
C ARG A 62 21.29 -12.74 -14.26
N GLU A 63 20.89 -11.47 -14.28
CA GLU A 63 21.60 -10.36 -14.90
C GLU A 63 22.53 -9.63 -13.93
N ALA A 64 22.66 -10.14 -12.69
CA ALA A 64 23.55 -9.60 -11.69
C ALA A 64 24.98 -9.43 -12.24
N ARG A 65 25.58 -8.28 -11.97
CA ARG A 65 26.91 -7.88 -12.47
C ARG A 65 27.57 -6.93 -11.50
N GLU A 66 28.83 -6.59 -11.73
CA GLU A 66 29.57 -5.64 -10.90
C GLU A 66 28.84 -4.29 -10.81
N GLY A 67 28.81 -3.70 -9.62
CA GLY A 67 28.24 -2.38 -9.38
C GLY A 67 28.99 -1.28 -10.13
N ALA A 68 28.35 -0.13 -10.35
CA ALA A 68 28.94 1.01 -11.04
C ALA A 68 30.23 1.53 -10.36
N ASN A 69 30.33 1.31 -9.05
CA ASN A 69 31.47 1.67 -8.21
C ASN A 69 32.55 0.58 -8.08
N GLY A 70 32.44 -0.51 -8.85
CA GLY A 70 33.37 -1.64 -8.81
C GLY A 70 33.10 -2.65 -7.69
N PHE A 71 31.90 -2.64 -7.09
CA PHE A 71 31.53 -3.62 -6.09
C PHE A 71 31.13 -4.96 -6.72
N TYR A 72 31.44 -6.06 -6.01
CA TYR A 72 31.04 -7.40 -6.41
C TYR A 72 29.53 -7.49 -6.67
N ALA A 73 29.14 -8.39 -7.57
CA ALA A 73 27.74 -8.52 -7.97
C ALA A 73 26.78 -8.82 -6.82
N ILE A 74 27.23 -9.54 -5.77
CA ILE A 74 26.46 -9.74 -4.53
C ILE A 74 27.09 -8.91 -3.42
N GLU A 75 26.28 -8.05 -2.79
CA GLU A 75 26.65 -7.30 -1.59
C GLU A 75 26.27 -8.05 -0.32
N LYS A 76 25.09 -8.69 -0.31
CA LYS A 76 24.55 -9.35 0.88
C LYS A 76 23.71 -10.59 0.52
N ALA A 77 23.87 -11.65 1.30
CA ALA A 77 23.23 -12.95 1.09
C ALA A 77 22.74 -13.59 2.41
N ASP A 78 21.74 -12.98 3.04
CA ASP A 78 21.11 -13.45 4.28
C ASP A 78 19.82 -14.24 3.99
N ASP A 79 19.34 -14.98 4.98
CA ASP A 79 18.14 -15.83 4.87
C ASP A 79 16.85 -15.03 4.56
N LYS A 80 16.80 -13.73 4.88
CA LYS A 80 15.63 -12.85 4.72
C LYS A 80 15.88 -11.65 3.81
N GLU A 81 17.13 -11.46 3.39
CA GLU A 81 17.56 -10.26 2.70
C GLU A 81 18.68 -10.61 1.71
N PHE A 82 18.48 -10.24 0.46
CA PHE A 82 19.45 -10.41 -0.60
C PHE A 82 19.69 -9.08 -1.31
N ILE A 83 20.95 -8.67 -1.42
CA ILE A 83 21.37 -7.42 -2.06
C ILE A 83 22.40 -7.74 -3.14
N PHE A 84 22.14 -7.26 -4.34
CA PHE A 84 22.99 -7.47 -5.50
C PHE A 84 22.94 -6.25 -6.43
N TYR A 85 23.86 -6.22 -7.38
CA TYR A 85 23.92 -5.18 -8.41
C TYR A 85 23.47 -5.74 -9.75
N SER A 86 22.60 -5.03 -10.45
CA SER A 86 22.09 -5.42 -11.77
C SER A 86 21.52 -4.21 -12.49
N ASP A 87 21.57 -4.24 -13.82
CA ASP A 87 21.06 -3.18 -14.67
C ASP A 87 19.64 -3.52 -15.10
N ILE A 88 18.70 -3.12 -14.27
CA ILE A 88 17.31 -3.59 -14.36
C ILE A 88 16.50 -2.82 -15.41
N ASP A 89 16.98 -1.65 -15.83
CA ASP A 89 16.35 -0.84 -16.88
C ASP A 89 17.16 -0.76 -18.18
N ASN A 90 18.30 -1.47 -18.24
CA ASN A 90 19.16 -1.64 -19.40
C ASN A 90 19.70 -0.31 -19.93
N ASP A 91 20.00 0.64 -19.04
CA ASP A 91 20.61 1.93 -19.34
C ASP A 91 22.16 1.90 -19.32
N GLY A 92 22.73 0.75 -18.95
CA GLY A 92 24.18 0.54 -18.85
C GLY A 92 24.77 0.85 -17.48
N LYS A 93 23.97 1.32 -16.51
CA LYS A 93 24.41 1.63 -15.14
C LYS A 93 23.76 0.65 -14.17
N PRO A 94 24.54 -0.25 -13.54
CA PRO A 94 23.97 -1.19 -12.57
C PRO A 94 23.31 -0.46 -11.38
N GLU A 95 22.06 -0.76 -11.08
CA GLU A 95 21.39 -0.41 -9.83
C GLU A 95 21.82 -1.32 -8.68
N ARG A 96 21.69 -0.82 -7.46
CA ARG A 96 21.70 -1.64 -6.25
C ARG A 96 20.28 -2.12 -5.96
N VAL A 97 20.06 -3.42 -6.04
CA VAL A 97 18.75 -4.06 -5.85
C VAL A 97 18.75 -4.84 -4.56
N ARG A 98 17.74 -4.63 -3.72
CA ARG A 98 17.56 -5.29 -2.42
C ARG A 98 16.20 -5.98 -2.37
N TYR A 99 16.18 -7.30 -2.20
CA TYR A 99 14.97 -8.05 -1.89
C TYR A 99 14.96 -8.43 -0.42
N PHE A 100 13.88 -8.15 0.28
CA PHE A 100 13.84 -8.39 1.72
C PHE A 100 12.44 -8.65 2.27
N MET A 101 12.40 -9.40 3.36
CA MET A 101 11.22 -9.53 4.19
C MET A 101 11.10 -8.35 5.15
N SER A 102 10.07 -7.55 5.00
CA SER A 102 9.78 -6.44 5.91
C SER A 102 8.82 -6.89 7.01
N LEU A 103 9.17 -6.57 8.26
CA LEU A 103 8.25 -6.60 9.40
C LEU A 103 7.44 -5.31 9.51
N VAL A 104 7.78 -4.30 8.71
CA VAL A 104 7.23 -2.97 8.79
C VAL A 104 6.54 -2.62 7.48
N ASN A 105 5.28 -2.23 7.58
CA ASN A 105 4.54 -1.66 6.46
C ASN A 105 4.44 -0.14 6.64
N SER A 106 4.46 0.59 5.53
CA SER A 106 4.23 2.03 5.50
C SER A 106 3.37 2.38 4.30
N GLY A 107 2.47 3.33 4.48
CA GLY A 107 1.53 3.75 3.45
C GLY A 107 1.27 5.24 3.52
N THR A 108 0.76 5.80 2.42
CA THR A 108 0.25 7.17 2.37
C THR A 108 -1.14 7.17 1.73
N LEU A 109 -2.10 7.76 2.42
CA LEU A 109 -3.48 7.90 1.98
C LEU A 109 -3.79 9.38 1.81
N THR A 110 -4.43 9.75 0.70
CA THR A 110 -4.82 11.13 0.41
C THR A 110 -6.32 11.23 0.27
N LYS A 111 -6.93 12.21 0.95
CA LYS A 111 -8.34 12.60 0.77
C LYS A 111 -8.46 14.11 0.72
N GLU A 112 -9.49 14.59 0.04
CA GLU A 112 -9.79 16.00 -0.10
C GLU A 112 -11.26 16.24 0.30
N CYS A 113 -11.55 17.42 0.84
CA CYS A 113 -12.90 17.90 1.04
C CYS A 113 -13.00 19.38 0.69
N GLU A 114 -14.21 19.86 0.46
CA GLU A 114 -14.48 21.27 0.18
C GLU A 114 -15.80 21.73 0.80
N THR A 115 -15.94 23.04 0.92
CA THR A 115 -17.20 23.73 1.25
C THR A 115 -17.37 24.92 0.31
N SER A 116 -18.63 25.21 0.00
CA SER A 116 -19.04 26.43 -0.71
C SER A 116 -19.77 27.42 0.21
N VAL A 117 -19.84 27.11 1.50
CA VAL A 117 -20.47 27.96 2.52
C VAL A 117 -19.39 28.79 3.19
N SER A 118 -19.60 30.10 3.26
CA SER A 118 -18.72 31.04 3.98
C SER A 118 -18.65 30.66 5.47
N GLY A 119 -17.44 30.58 6.01
CA GLY A 119 -17.19 30.04 7.36
C GLY A 119 -17.68 28.61 7.56
N GLY A 120 -17.80 27.83 6.48
CA GLY A 120 -18.25 26.45 6.53
C GLY A 120 -17.11 25.48 6.86
N SER A 121 -17.49 24.24 7.15
CA SER A 121 -16.56 23.15 7.45
C SER A 121 -16.69 22.00 6.46
N CYS A 122 -15.63 21.23 6.25
CA CYS A 122 -15.66 19.96 5.53
C CYS A 122 -14.79 18.91 6.24
N GLY A 123 -15.11 17.63 6.08
CA GLY A 123 -14.39 16.57 6.77
C GLY A 123 -14.23 15.30 5.94
N VAL A 124 -13.25 14.47 6.35
CA VAL A 124 -12.94 13.18 5.75
C VAL A 124 -12.68 12.16 6.86
N ASN A 125 -12.87 10.88 6.57
CA ASN A 125 -12.56 9.81 7.51
C ASN A 125 -11.59 8.79 6.90
N PHE A 126 -10.56 8.39 7.62
CA PHE A 126 -9.68 7.26 7.28
C PHE A 126 -10.00 6.09 8.22
N SER A 127 -10.28 4.92 7.67
CA SER A 127 -10.71 3.76 8.47
C SER A 127 -10.25 2.45 7.84
N ASN A 128 -10.01 1.43 8.67
CA ASN A 128 -9.72 0.05 8.24
C ASN A 128 -8.54 -0.08 7.28
N PHE A 129 -7.50 0.72 7.47
CA PHE A 129 -6.31 0.70 6.61
C PHE A 129 -5.10 0.04 7.27
N LEU A 130 -5.11 -0.09 8.59
CA LEU A 130 -4.06 -0.80 9.32
C LEU A 130 -4.27 -2.31 9.25
N GLN A 131 -3.20 -3.03 8.98
CA GLN A 131 -3.13 -4.49 9.01
C GLN A 131 -2.43 -4.98 10.28
N GLY A 132 -1.57 -4.15 10.89
CA GLY A 132 -0.85 -4.48 12.11
C GLY A 132 -0.82 -3.39 13.16
N THR A 133 0.22 -3.41 13.98
CA THR A 133 0.34 -2.52 15.14
C THR A 133 0.95 -1.19 14.70
N LEU A 134 0.18 -0.10 14.75
CA LEU A 134 0.64 1.23 14.36
C LEU A 134 1.90 1.65 15.15
N THR A 135 2.98 1.97 14.45
CA THR A 135 4.24 2.46 15.04
C THR A 135 4.40 3.96 14.92
N SER A 136 3.98 4.56 13.80
CA SER A 136 3.96 6.02 13.60
C SER A 136 2.85 6.46 12.64
N ALA A 137 2.35 7.68 12.80
CA ALA A 137 1.44 8.29 11.84
C ALA A 137 1.62 9.81 11.82
N THR A 138 1.68 10.36 10.62
CA THR A 138 1.81 11.80 10.37
C THR A 138 0.74 12.26 9.40
N LEU A 139 0.15 13.41 9.67
CA LEU A 139 -0.87 14.02 8.85
C LEU A 139 -0.34 15.33 8.29
N ARG A 140 -0.21 15.42 6.96
CA ARG A 140 0.08 16.67 6.26
C ARG A 140 -1.21 17.27 5.72
N VAL A 141 -1.47 18.53 6.06
CA VAL A 141 -2.70 19.23 5.70
C VAL A 141 -2.37 20.52 4.96
N SER A 142 -3.13 20.82 3.93
CA SER A 142 -3.01 22.04 3.13
C SER A 142 -4.36 22.46 2.55
N SER A 143 -4.55 23.75 2.31
CA SER A 143 -5.83 24.29 1.84
C SER A 143 -5.67 25.27 0.69
N ASP A 144 -6.72 25.42 -0.11
CA ASP A 144 -6.86 26.39 -1.20
C ASP A 144 -8.26 27.04 -1.09
N GLY A 145 -8.37 28.33 -1.40
CA GLY A 145 -9.60 29.09 -1.22
C GLY A 145 -9.37 30.57 -0.99
N ASP A 146 -10.34 31.20 -0.32
CA ASP A 146 -10.34 32.62 0.08
C ASP A 146 -9.56 32.78 1.41
N LEU A 147 -8.22 32.78 1.32
CA LEU A 147 -7.29 32.61 2.44
C LEU A 147 -6.18 33.68 2.52
N GLY A 148 -6.35 34.81 1.84
CA GLY A 148 -5.37 35.88 1.68
C GLY A 148 -5.36 36.92 2.80
N GLN A 149 -6.41 37.01 3.61
CA GLN A 149 -6.51 37.98 4.70
C GLN A 149 -5.85 37.46 5.98
N ASN A 150 -4.62 37.92 6.20
CA ASN A 150 -3.86 37.64 7.41
C ASN A 150 -4.67 37.89 8.71
N ASN A 151 -4.65 36.91 9.61
CA ASN A 151 -5.34 36.84 10.90
C ASN A 151 -6.88 36.82 10.86
N LYS A 152 -7.49 36.78 9.68
CA LYS A 152 -8.94 36.73 9.51
C LYS A 152 -9.38 35.48 8.81
N GLU A 153 -8.74 35.14 7.70
CA GLU A 153 -9.02 33.95 6.92
C GLU A 153 -8.03 32.86 7.32
N TYR A 154 -8.55 31.81 7.94
CA TYR A 154 -7.78 30.65 8.34
C TYR A 154 -8.67 29.43 8.40
N VAL A 155 -8.06 28.25 8.43
CA VAL A 155 -8.78 26.98 8.56
C VAL A 155 -8.29 26.27 9.81
N ASP A 156 -9.19 26.03 10.74
CA ASP A 156 -8.93 25.22 11.92
C ASP A 156 -9.02 23.73 11.58
N ILE A 157 -7.99 22.98 11.93
CA ILE A 157 -7.89 21.55 11.66
C ILE A 157 -8.15 20.78 12.95
N TYR A 158 -9.05 19.80 12.88
CA TYR A 158 -9.38 18.90 13.97
C TYR A 158 -9.13 17.44 13.59
N ALA A 159 -8.68 16.65 14.57
CA ALA A 159 -8.62 15.21 14.52
C ALA A 159 -9.46 14.63 15.67
N ASP A 160 -10.44 13.79 15.35
CA ASP A 160 -11.41 13.19 16.27
C ASP A 160 -12.01 14.21 17.25
N GLY A 161 -12.37 15.38 16.73
CA GLY A 161 -12.96 16.49 17.50
C GLY A 161 -11.96 17.30 18.32
N THR A 162 -10.68 16.93 18.35
CA THR A 162 -9.61 17.70 19.02
C THR A 162 -8.92 18.62 18.03
N LYS A 163 -8.85 19.91 18.34
CA LYS A 163 -8.16 20.90 17.49
C LYS A 163 -6.65 20.63 17.49
N LEU A 164 -6.07 20.44 16.31
CA LEU A 164 -4.63 20.30 16.10
C LEU A 164 -3.96 21.68 16.00
N SER A 165 -4.35 22.46 14.99
CA SER A 165 -3.84 23.82 14.75
C SER A 165 -4.68 24.51 13.67
N ASP A 166 -4.48 25.81 13.50
CA ASP A 166 -4.91 26.54 12.30
C ASP A 166 -3.92 26.36 11.15
N ILE A 167 -4.37 26.56 9.92
CA ILE A 167 -3.53 26.79 8.74
C ILE A 167 -3.96 28.08 8.05
N CYS A 168 -3.07 28.66 7.26
CA CYS A 168 -3.29 29.91 6.52
C CYS A 168 -3.60 31.17 7.34
N LYS A 169 -3.46 31.13 8.67
CA LYS A 169 -3.59 32.33 9.51
C LYS A 169 -2.72 33.50 9.08
N THR A 170 -1.55 33.21 8.48
CA THR A 170 -0.75 34.20 7.76
C THR A 170 -0.08 33.54 6.56
N GLY A 171 0.17 34.31 5.50
CA GLY A 171 1.04 33.89 4.40
C GLY A 171 0.37 33.00 3.34
N CYS A 172 -0.96 32.93 3.33
CA CYS A 172 -1.73 32.41 2.21
C CYS A 172 -2.25 33.57 1.35
N SER A 173 -2.81 33.24 0.19
CA SER A 173 -3.32 34.18 -0.82
C SER A 173 -4.62 33.65 -1.41
N ASP A 174 -5.49 34.57 -1.81
CA ASP A 174 -6.80 34.25 -2.37
C ASP A 174 -6.70 33.58 -3.74
N CYS A 175 -7.50 32.53 -3.92
CA CYS A 175 -7.82 31.92 -5.20
C CYS A 175 -6.59 31.50 -6.03
N LEU A 176 -5.52 31.08 -5.37
CA LEU A 176 -4.26 30.76 -6.03
C LEU A 176 -4.36 29.50 -6.92
N GLY A 177 -5.33 28.62 -6.63
CA GLY A 177 -5.51 27.36 -7.36
C GLY A 177 -4.43 26.33 -7.03
N THR A 178 -3.73 26.52 -5.92
CA THR A 178 -2.65 25.65 -5.44
C THR A 178 -2.75 25.48 -3.93
N TRP A 179 -2.25 24.36 -3.42
CA TRP A 179 -2.29 24.05 -1.99
C TRP A 179 -1.35 24.96 -1.18
N GLN A 180 -1.89 25.60 -0.15
CA GLN A 180 -1.21 26.55 0.72
C GLN A 180 -1.31 26.17 2.20
N GLY A 181 -0.56 26.87 3.05
CA GLY A 181 -0.64 26.74 4.50
C GLY A 181 -0.22 25.38 5.05
N THR A 182 0.66 24.66 4.36
CA THR A 182 0.99 23.27 4.69
C THR A 182 1.55 23.13 6.11
N LYS A 183 0.90 22.29 6.92
CA LYS A 183 1.39 21.87 8.24
C LYS A 183 1.36 20.35 8.36
N THR A 184 2.27 19.82 9.16
CA THR A 184 2.38 18.38 9.45
C THR A 184 2.18 18.15 10.95
N PHE A 185 1.39 17.14 11.30
CA PHE A 185 1.03 16.79 12.67
C PHE A 185 1.34 15.31 12.94
N ASP A 186 1.82 14.99 14.15
CA ASP A 186 1.83 13.60 14.63
C ASP A 186 0.41 13.25 15.08
N VAL A 187 -0.17 12.23 14.44
CA VAL A 187 -1.54 11.78 14.71
C VAL A 187 -1.61 10.34 15.23
N LYS A 188 -0.47 9.76 15.63
CA LYS A 188 -0.41 8.36 16.09
C LYS A 188 -1.42 8.05 17.20
N ASN A 189 -1.58 8.97 18.16
CA ASN A 189 -2.45 8.75 19.31
C ASN A 189 -3.95 8.79 18.98
N PHE A 190 -4.34 9.36 17.83
CA PHE A 190 -5.72 9.40 17.38
C PHE A 190 -6.14 8.09 16.69
N LEU A 191 -5.19 7.34 16.16
CA LEU A 191 -5.43 6.15 15.32
C LEU A 191 -5.50 4.82 16.09
N GLN A 192 -5.77 4.83 17.39
CA GLN A 192 -5.78 3.60 18.21
C GLN A 192 -6.94 2.65 17.89
N ASP A 193 -8.04 3.18 17.35
CA ASP A 193 -9.23 2.44 16.95
C ASP A 193 -9.26 2.13 15.44
N ASN A 194 -8.14 2.31 14.73
CA ASN A 194 -8.02 2.17 13.27
C ASN A 194 -9.01 3.10 12.51
N ASN A 195 -9.34 4.24 13.12
CA ASN A 195 -10.20 5.26 12.55
C ASN A 195 -9.60 6.66 12.84
N LEU A 196 -9.74 7.59 11.90
CA LEU A 196 -9.31 8.98 12.07
C LEU A 196 -10.26 9.89 11.33
N SER A 197 -11.07 10.61 12.09
CA SER A 197 -11.99 11.62 11.59
C SER A 197 -11.30 12.97 11.56
N LEU A 198 -11.27 13.60 10.39
CA LEU A 198 -10.65 14.91 10.18
C LEU A 198 -11.71 15.92 9.78
N LEU A 199 -11.61 17.12 10.35
CA LEU A 199 -12.47 18.26 10.03
C LEU A 199 -11.59 19.48 9.78
N ALA A 200 -11.84 20.15 8.65
CA ALA A 200 -11.36 21.48 8.35
C ALA A 200 -12.52 22.46 8.54
N ASP A 201 -12.35 23.44 9.41
CA ASP A 201 -13.36 24.43 9.75
C ASP A 201 -12.85 25.83 9.41
N ALA A 202 -13.46 26.48 8.42
CA ALA A 202 -13.02 27.79 7.96
C ALA A 202 -13.48 28.89 8.91
N SER A 203 -12.65 29.91 9.12
CA SER A 203 -13.08 31.10 9.85
C SER A 203 -14.25 31.80 9.12
N PRO A 204 -15.09 32.57 9.84
CA PRO A 204 -16.23 33.27 9.24
C PRO A 204 -15.86 34.24 8.11
N ASP A 205 -14.63 34.74 8.10
CA ASP A 205 -14.13 35.65 7.07
C ASP A 205 -13.76 34.93 5.76
N VAL A 206 -13.59 33.60 5.76
CA VAL A 206 -13.40 32.83 4.52
C VAL A 206 -14.72 32.84 3.75
N GLY A 207 -14.74 33.61 2.67
CA GLY A 207 -15.95 34.00 1.95
C GLY A 207 -16.05 33.40 0.55
N PRO A 208 -17.08 33.82 -0.21
CA PRO A 208 -17.26 33.44 -1.61
C PRO A 208 -16.35 34.22 -2.58
N GLY A 209 -15.22 34.76 -2.11
CA GLY A 209 -14.27 35.52 -2.95
C GLY A 209 -13.65 34.68 -4.08
N CYS A 210 -13.63 33.36 -3.89
CA CYS A 210 -13.07 32.39 -4.83
C CYS A 210 -14.12 31.41 -5.38
N PRO A 211 -13.86 30.74 -6.53
CA PRO A 211 -14.75 29.71 -7.08
C PRO A 211 -15.09 28.58 -6.09
N THR A 212 -14.13 28.23 -5.24
CA THR A 212 -14.33 27.35 -4.09
C THR A 212 -13.94 28.15 -2.84
N VAL A 213 -14.85 28.21 -1.85
CA VAL A 213 -14.65 28.97 -0.60
C VAL A 213 -13.46 28.42 0.17
N MET A 214 -13.49 27.11 0.43
CA MET A 214 -12.38 26.39 1.02
C MET A 214 -12.36 24.97 0.47
N LYS A 215 -11.17 24.54 0.03
CA LYS A 215 -10.84 23.16 -0.28
C LYS A 215 -9.64 22.74 0.56
N THR A 216 -9.69 21.58 1.19
CA THR A 216 -8.63 21.09 2.07
C THR A 216 -8.22 19.68 1.69
N LYS A 217 -6.92 19.46 1.60
CA LYS A 217 -6.28 18.18 1.31
C LYS A 217 -5.60 17.64 2.57
N PHE A 218 -5.84 16.36 2.83
CA PHE A 218 -5.29 15.59 3.94
C PHE A 218 -4.47 14.42 3.40
N GLU A 219 -3.19 14.39 3.74
CA GLU A 219 -2.24 13.33 3.41
C GLU A 219 -1.81 12.63 4.69
N LEU A 220 -2.36 11.45 4.94
CA LEU A 220 -2.01 10.60 6.08
C LEU A 220 -0.90 9.63 5.68
N SER A 221 0.27 9.75 6.27
CA SER A 221 1.37 8.80 6.13
C SER A 221 1.53 8.00 7.42
N TYR A 222 1.55 6.68 7.34
CA TYR A 222 1.62 5.80 8.51
C TYR A 222 2.70 4.73 8.35
N THR A 223 3.11 4.17 9.48
CA THR A 223 3.98 3.00 9.57
C THR A 223 3.41 2.06 10.64
N GLU A 224 3.42 0.76 10.36
CA GLU A 224 2.90 -0.28 11.25
C GLU A 224 3.87 -1.47 11.31
N ASP A 225 3.88 -2.14 12.46
CA ASP A 225 4.59 -3.37 12.72
C ASP A 225 3.65 -4.55 12.50
N LEU A 226 4.07 -5.47 11.63
CA LEU A 226 3.33 -6.67 11.24
C LEU A 226 3.79 -7.92 12.01
N THR A 227 4.57 -7.77 13.07
CA THR A 227 5.04 -8.88 13.91
C THR A 227 3.83 -9.67 14.46
N GLY A 228 3.59 -10.87 13.91
CA GLY A 228 2.53 -11.79 14.32
C GLY A 228 1.42 -12.05 13.28
N ILE A 229 1.38 -11.33 12.15
CA ILE A 229 0.21 -11.31 11.26
C ILE A 229 0.51 -11.51 9.79
N ALA A 230 1.75 -11.34 9.34
CA ALA A 230 2.34 -11.70 8.04
C ALA A 230 3.45 -10.69 7.75
N HIS A 231 4.37 -11.04 6.86
CA HIS A 231 5.44 -10.18 6.39
C HIS A 231 5.10 -9.69 4.99
N GLU A 232 5.67 -8.54 4.62
CA GLU A 232 5.66 -8.10 3.23
C GLU A 232 6.99 -8.46 2.59
N PHE A 233 6.95 -9.03 1.39
CA PHE A 233 8.17 -9.18 0.60
C PHE A 233 8.31 -7.94 -0.30
N LYS A 234 9.43 -7.24 -0.17
CA LYS A 234 9.67 -5.94 -0.80
C LYS A 234 10.92 -5.96 -1.67
N LYS A 235 10.93 -5.06 -2.65
CA LYS A 235 12.08 -4.69 -3.49
C LYS A 235 12.49 -3.25 -3.20
N GLY A 236 13.75 -3.02 -2.88
CA GLY A 236 14.39 -1.71 -2.86
C GLY A 236 15.31 -1.55 -4.06
N VAL A 237 15.32 -0.35 -4.66
CA VAL A 237 16.21 -0.01 -5.79
C VAL A 237 16.88 1.33 -5.51
N ILE A 238 18.20 1.39 -5.69
CA ILE A 238 18.98 2.64 -5.67
C ILE A 238 19.73 2.77 -7.00
N LYS A 239 19.53 3.90 -7.68
CA LYS A 239 20.30 4.25 -8.88
C LYS A 239 21.67 4.81 -8.49
N PRO A 240 22.74 4.51 -9.26
CA PRO A 240 24.04 5.10 -9.00
C PRO A 240 24.04 6.60 -9.32
N VAL A 241 24.65 7.40 -8.43
CA VAL A 241 24.77 8.86 -8.58
C VAL A 241 26.20 9.33 -8.34
N GLY A 242 26.57 10.45 -8.97
CA GLY A 242 27.89 11.07 -8.82
C GLY A 242 28.99 10.49 -9.71
N ASP A 243 30.18 11.10 -9.63
CA ASP A 243 31.43 10.68 -10.24
C ASP A 243 32.57 10.90 -9.23
N PRO A 244 33.07 9.85 -8.53
CA PRO A 244 32.77 8.43 -8.73
C PRO A 244 31.34 8.05 -8.32
N PRO A 245 30.76 7.00 -8.94
CA PRO A 245 29.40 6.57 -8.65
C PRO A 245 29.23 6.02 -7.23
N ALA A 246 28.10 6.34 -6.60
CA ALA A 246 27.71 5.89 -5.27
C ALA A 246 26.22 5.52 -5.23
N TYR A 247 25.82 4.77 -4.18
CA TYR A 247 24.44 4.33 -3.95
C TYR A 247 23.93 4.84 -2.58
N PRO A 248 23.42 6.08 -2.51
CA PRO A 248 22.91 6.64 -1.25
C PRO A 248 21.67 5.91 -0.76
N LEU A 249 21.69 5.38 0.47
CA LEU A 249 20.59 4.59 1.03
C LEU A 249 19.30 5.41 1.26
N ASP A 250 19.43 6.73 1.42
CA ASP A 250 18.31 7.67 1.52
C ASP A 250 17.56 7.86 0.19
N GLN A 251 18.11 7.37 -0.92
CA GLN A 251 17.48 7.38 -2.25
C GLN A 251 16.86 6.03 -2.63
N GLU A 252 16.73 5.10 -1.68
CA GLU A 252 16.12 3.78 -1.93
C GLU A 252 14.62 3.90 -2.22
N VAL A 253 14.23 3.47 -3.41
CA VAL A 253 12.81 3.36 -3.79
C VAL A 253 12.32 1.96 -3.46
N ILE A 254 11.41 1.86 -2.49
CA ILE A 254 10.86 0.59 -2.00
C ILE A 254 9.49 0.32 -2.65
N THR A 255 9.31 -0.88 -3.20
CA THR A 255 8.06 -1.37 -3.78
C THR A 255 7.66 -2.68 -3.10
N THR A 256 6.39 -2.83 -2.71
CA THR A 256 5.86 -4.10 -2.20
C THR A 256 5.62 -5.06 -3.36
N ILE A 257 6.19 -6.27 -3.27
CA ILE A 257 6.03 -7.32 -4.28
C ILE A 257 4.77 -8.12 -4.03
N THR A 258 4.61 -8.57 -2.78
CA THR A 258 3.43 -9.27 -2.33
C THR A 258 3.21 -9.03 -0.85
N PRO A 259 1.97 -8.75 -0.44
CA PRO A 259 1.58 -8.81 0.96
C PRO A 259 1.43 -10.27 1.42
N TYR A 260 1.17 -10.45 2.72
CA TYR A 260 0.74 -11.72 3.32
C TYR A 260 1.74 -12.89 3.25
N VAL A 261 3.05 -12.60 3.27
CA VAL A 261 4.11 -13.62 3.31
C VAL A 261 4.22 -14.20 4.71
N ARG A 262 4.10 -15.51 4.84
CA ARG A 262 4.11 -16.23 6.13
C ARG A 262 5.39 -17.00 6.40
N ASN A 263 6.41 -16.86 5.56
CA ASN A 263 7.67 -17.59 5.71
C ASN A 263 8.21 -17.49 7.14
N VAL A 264 8.43 -18.66 7.73
CA VAL A 264 9.56 -18.79 8.65
C VAL A 264 10.81 -18.82 7.76
N PRO A 265 11.81 -17.95 7.96
CA PRO A 265 13.05 -17.99 7.20
C PRO A 265 13.66 -19.41 7.17
N PRO A 266 14.38 -19.77 6.09
CA PRO A 266 14.87 -18.88 5.03
C PRO A 266 13.89 -18.64 3.87
N ILE A 267 13.91 -17.42 3.31
CA ILE A 267 13.37 -17.08 1.99
C ILE A 267 14.41 -17.41 0.91
N PHE A 268 15.67 -17.07 1.18
CA PHE A 268 16.79 -17.28 0.28
C PHE A 268 17.67 -18.42 0.81
N GLU A 269 17.86 -19.44 -0.02
CA GLU A 269 18.82 -20.51 0.24
C GLU A 269 19.86 -20.55 -0.89
N TYR A 270 21.12 -20.76 -0.51
CA TYR A 270 22.27 -20.62 -1.39
C TYR A 270 22.95 -21.97 -1.60
N PHE A 271 23.36 -22.25 -2.83
CA PHE A 271 23.97 -23.53 -3.21
C PHE A 271 25.21 -23.32 -4.08
N ASP A 272 26.23 -24.15 -3.85
CA ASP A 272 27.47 -24.17 -4.64
C ASP A 272 27.28 -24.83 -6.02
N SER A 273 28.36 -24.95 -6.80
CA SER A 273 28.35 -25.60 -8.12
C SER A 273 27.99 -27.09 -8.09
N ASN A 274 28.16 -27.76 -6.94
CA ASN A 274 27.88 -29.17 -6.74
C ASN A 274 26.46 -29.40 -6.18
N GLY A 275 25.72 -28.33 -5.90
CA GLY A 275 24.38 -28.38 -5.30
C GLY A 275 24.41 -28.52 -3.77
N ASN A 276 25.54 -28.33 -3.11
CA ASN A 276 25.60 -28.32 -1.65
C ASN A 276 25.10 -26.98 -1.11
N LYS A 277 24.28 -27.03 -0.06
CA LYS A 277 23.78 -25.83 0.61
C LYS A 277 24.93 -25.10 1.31
N ILE A 278 25.03 -23.80 1.08
CA ILE A 278 26.00 -22.90 1.72
C ILE A 278 25.31 -22.21 2.89
N THR A 279 25.69 -22.56 4.11
CA THR A 279 25.17 -21.90 5.32
C THR A 279 26.08 -20.78 5.81
N ASP A 280 27.38 -20.87 5.52
CA ASP A 280 28.40 -20.03 6.13
C ASP A 280 28.56 -18.69 5.40
N TYR A 281 28.73 -17.62 6.18
CA TYR A 281 29.09 -16.30 5.68
C TYR A 281 30.60 -16.08 5.89
N PRO A 282 31.38 -15.58 4.92
CA PRO A 282 30.95 -14.93 3.67
C PRO A 282 30.87 -15.86 2.44
N ALA A 283 30.97 -17.19 2.58
CA ALA A 283 30.96 -18.13 1.45
C ALA A 283 29.73 -17.97 0.54
N ARG A 284 28.58 -17.57 1.10
CA ARG A 284 27.37 -17.24 0.32
C ARG A 284 27.56 -16.11 -0.71
N LEU A 285 28.54 -15.22 -0.55
CA LEU A 285 28.79 -14.15 -1.51
C LEU A 285 29.59 -14.62 -2.73
N SER A 286 30.58 -15.49 -2.53
CA SER A 286 31.52 -15.92 -3.57
C SER A 286 31.15 -17.26 -4.22
N ASP A 287 30.64 -18.20 -3.42
CA ASP A 287 30.55 -19.61 -3.82
C ASP A 287 29.15 -19.96 -4.35
N THR A 288 28.16 -19.08 -4.15
CA THR A 288 26.79 -19.26 -4.65
C THR A 288 26.77 -19.33 -6.16
N LYS A 289 26.32 -20.47 -6.71
CA LYS A 289 26.04 -20.65 -8.14
C LYS A 289 24.55 -20.81 -8.44
N MET A 290 23.81 -21.29 -7.46
CA MET A 290 22.36 -21.40 -7.52
C MET A 290 21.75 -20.83 -6.23
N MET A 291 20.63 -20.15 -6.36
CA MET A 291 19.82 -19.70 -5.24
C MET A 291 18.40 -20.24 -5.39
N LYS A 292 17.85 -20.77 -4.31
CA LYS A 292 16.44 -21.10 -4.17
C LYS A 292 15.75 -19.94 -3.47
N VAL A 293 14.63 -19.53 -4.03
CA VAL A 293 13.69 -18.59 -3.44
C VAL A 293 12.44 -19.37 -3.06
N PHE A 294 12.07 -19.31 -1.79
CA PHE A 294 10.87 -19.97 -1.26
C PHE A 294 9.98 -18.92 -0.59
N LEU A 295 8.74 -18.77 -1.04
CA LEU A 295 7.74 -17.90 -0.43
C LEU A 295 6.47 -18.70 -0.11
N VAL A 296 5.91 -18.47 1.06
CA VAL A 296 4.65 -19.02 1.55
C VAL A 296 3.68 -17.86 1.71
N ILE A 297 2.56 -17.90 1.02
CA ILE A 297 1.58 -16.82 0.98
C ILE A 297 0.27 -17.33 1.56
N ASN A 298 -0.25 -16.62 2.55
CA ASN A 298 -1.56 -16.91 3.10
C ASN A 298 -2.22 -15.65 3.67
N ILE A 299 -3.33 -15.24 3.04
CA ILE A 299 -4.15 -14.11 3.46
C ILE A 299 -4.86 -14.41 4.78
N ASN A 300 -5.42 -15.61 4.96
CA ASN A 300 -6.15 -15.99 6.16
C ASN A 300 -5.82 -17.44 6.59
N PRO A 301 -4.91 -17.65 7.55
CA PRO A 301 -4.53 -18.99 8.00
C PRO A 301 -5.67 -19.76 8.69
N ASN A 302 -6.74 -19.07 9.09
CA ASN A 302 -7.89 -19.69 9.76
C ASN A 302 -8.97 -20.17 8.77
N ARG A 303 -8.74 -20.09 7.46
CA ARG A 303 -9.69 -20.49 6.43
C ARG A 303 -8.97 -21.17 5.28
N LEU A 304 -9.61 -22.18 4.68
CA LEU A 304 -9.14 -22.80 3.44
C LEU A 304 -9.34 -21.86 2.23
N PRO A 305 -8.51 -21.96 1.18
CA PRO A 305 -7.41 -22.92 1.02
C PRO A 305 -6.21 -22.58 1.93
N SER A 306 -5.40 -23.60 2.20
CA SER A 306 -4.20 -23.47 3.03
C SER A 306 -3.11 -22.66 2.33
N ASP A 307 -1.96 -22.51 3.01
CA ASP A 307 -0.74 -21.90 2.51
C ASP A 307 -0.46 -22.18 1.03
N TYR A 308 -0.20 -21.11 0.29
CA TYR A 308 0.22 -21.18 -1.10
C TYR A 308 1.75 -21.04 -1.18
N GLU A 309 2.42 -22.13 -1.56
CA GLU A 309 3.88 -22.19 -1.65
C GLU A 309 4.38 -21.85 -3.06
N LEU A 310 5.36 -20.96 -3.12
CA LEU A 310 6.10 -20.58 -4.32
C LEU A 310 7.57 -20.94 -4.14
N GLU A 311 8.06 -21.75 -5.06
CA GLU A 311 9.46 -22.14 -5.12
C GLU A 311 10.03 -21.80 -6.49
N SER A 312 11.18 -21.15 -6.51
CA SER A 312 11.89 -20.84 -7.76
C SER A 312 13.40 -20.96 -7.58
N PHE A 313 14.09 -21.38 -8.64
CA PHE A 313 15.53 -21.53 -8.67
C PHE A 313 16.15 -20.58 -9.69
N VAL A 314 17.22 -19.91 -9.27
CA VAL A 314 18.03 -19.04 -10.13
C VAL A 314 19.48 -19.49 -10.14
N GLN A 315 20.04 -19.61 -11.35
CA GLN A 315 21.48 -19.74 -11.56
C GLN A 315 22.08 -18.36 -11.80
N LEU A 316 23.16 -18.03 -11.10
CA LEU A 316 23.84 -16.75 -11.23
C LEU A 316 24.89 -16.86 -12.35
N ARG A 317 24.71 -16.11 -13.44
CA ARG A 317 25.52 -16.29 -14.67
C ARG A 317 26.90 -15.62 -14.64
N ASN A 318 27.10 -14.61 -13.80
CA ASN A 318 28.27 -13.71 -13.90
C ASN A 318 29.21 -13.73 -12.69
N LEU A 319 29.08 -14.69 -11.78
CA LEU A 319 30.01 -14.83 -10.65
C LEU A 319 31.23 -15.63 -11.11
N LYS A 320 32.27 -14.91 -11.55
CA LYS A 320 33.60 -15.48 -11.80
C LYS A 320 34.28 -15.87 -10.50
#